data_AF-A0AAE3QK74-F1
#
_entry.id   AF-A0AAE3QK74-F1
#
_cell.length_a   1.000
_cell.length_b   1.000
_cell.length_c   1.000
_cell.angle_alpha   90.00
_cell.angle_beta   90.00
_cell.angle_gamma   90.00
#
_symmetry.space_group_name_H-M   'P 1'
#
loop_
_entity.id
_entity.type
_entity.pdbx_description
1 polymer ?
#
loop_
_entity_poly.entity_id
_entity_poly.type
_entity_poly.pdbx_seq_one_letter_code
_entity_poly.pdbx_strand_id
1 'polypeptide(L)' 'MDLDLKKVFGSVLTVLGIVMVLFACVAFLSDGKAVLGLSVSKWESLVPFVVGFLFFMGGLSLIRQTSNNV' A
#
# COMPACT_ATOMS: atom_id res chain seq x y z
N MET A 1 -6.95 -23.62 -13.76
CA MET A 1 -6.30 -22.30 -13.85
C MET A 1 -5.20 -22.30 -12.82
N ASP A 2 -3.99 -22.71 -13.21
CA ASP A 2 -2.82 -22.65 -12.33
C ASP A 2 -2.47 -21.18 -12.12
N LEU A 3 -3.01 -20.60 -11.06
CA LEU A 3 -2.67 -19.26 -10.61
C LEU A 3 -1.21 -19.33 -10.16
N ASP A 4 -0.30 -18.83 -10.99
CA ASP A 4 1.09 -18.58 -10.62
C ASP A 4 1.10 -17.70 -9.36
N LEU A 5 1.23 -18.35 -8.20
CA LEU A 5 1.19 -17.73 -6.88
C LEU A 5 2.19 -16.57 -6.81
N LYS A 6 3.30 -16.66 -7.54
CA LYS A 6 4.31 -15.59 -7.66
C LYS A 6 3.76 -14.31 -8.33
N LYS A 7 2.93 -14.45 -9.37
CA LYS A 7 2.26 -13.32 -10.04
C LYS A 7 1.13 -12.75 -9.19
N VAL A 8 0.34 -13.64 -8.59
CA VAL A 8 -0.82 -13.27 -7.75
C VAL A 8 -0.36 -12.55 -6.49
N PHE A 9 0.70 -13.03 -5.83
CA PHE A 9 1.21 -12.44 -4.60
C PHE A 9 1.72 -11.02 -4.85
N GLY A 10 2.52 -10.79 -5.90
CA GLY A 10 2.97 -9.45 -6.28
C GLY A 10 1.82 -8.50 -6.64
N SER A 11 0.81 -8.99 -7.38
CA SER A 11 -0.36 -8.20 -7.76
C SER A 11 -1.21 -7.81 -6.54
N VAL A 12 -1.51 -8.76 -5.65
CA VAL A 12 -2.25 -8.50 -4.40
C VAL A 12 -1.47 -7.55 -3.49
N LEU A 13 -0.16 -7.72 -3.36
CA LEU A 13 0.71 -6.85 -2.56
C LEU A 13 0.65 -5.41 -3.08
N THR A 14 0.67 -5.23 -4.40
CA THR A 14 0.59 -3.91 -5.05
C THR A 14 -0.77 -3.25 -4.82
N VAL A 15 -1.86 -4.00 -5.03
CA VAL A 15 -3.24 -3.49 -4.82
C VAL A 15 -3.46 -3.09 -3.36
N LEU A 16 -3.00 -3.90 -2.40
CA LEU A 16 -3.10 -3.57 -0.97
C LEU A 16 -2.26 -2.33 -0.62
N GLY A 17 -1.06 -2.21 -1.20
CA GLY A 17 -0.22 -1.02 -1.06
C GLY A 17 -0.91 0.25 -1.56
N ILE A 18 -1.54 0.19 -2.74
CA ILE A 18 -2.34 1.30 -3.29
C ILE A 18 -3.47 1.69 -2.33
N VAL A 19 -4.23 0.72 -1.81
CA VAL A 19 -5.33 0.97 -0.85
C VAL A 19 -4.81 1.67 0.41
N MET A 20 -3.68 1.22 0.97
CA MET A 20 -3.05 1.84 2.14
C MET A 20 -2.55 3.27 1.85
N VAL A 21 -1.90 3.50 0.70
CA VAL A 21 -1.44 4.84 0.29
C VAL A 21 -2.62 5.78 0.09
N LEU A 22 -3.70 5.32 -0.54
CA LEU A 22 -4.92 6.11 -0.70
C LEU A 22 -5.56 6.43 0.66
N PHE A 23 -5.62 5.46 1.57
CA PHE A 23 -6.12 5.66 2.92
C PHE A 23 -5.27 6.68 3.69
N ALA A 24 -3.95 6.59 3.58
CA ALA A 24 -3.01 7.55 4.15
C ALA A 24 -3.21 8.95 3.57
N CYS A 25 -3.29 9.09 2.24
CA CYS A 25 -3.57 10.37 1.59
C CYS A 25 -4.90 10.98 2.05
N VAL A 26 -5.96 10.17 2.18
CA VAL A 26 -7.26 10.64 2.69
C VAL A 26 -7.18 11.05 4.16
N ALA A 27 -6.45 10.31 4.99
CA ALA A 27 -6.20 10.67 6.38
C ALA A 27 -5.36 11.95 6.50
N PHE A 28 -4.36 12.13 5.63
CA PHE A 28 -3.49 13.31 5.55
C PHE A 28 -4.23 14.54 5.01
N LEU A 29 -5.12 14.38 4.02
CA LEU A 29 -5.96 15.48 3.52
C LEU A 29 -7.05 15.87 4.53
N SER A 30 -7.40 14.95 5.43
CA SER A 30 -8.33 15.20 6.53
C SER A 30 -7.65 15.82 7.75
N ASP A 31 -6.39 16.28 7.64
CA ASP A 31 -5.72 17.15 8.64
C ASP A 31 -6.62 18.37 8.95
N GLY A 32 -7.39 18.27 10.04
CA GLY A 32 -8.34 19.29 10.50
C GLY A 32 -9.81 18.84 10.63
N LYS A 33 -10.20 17.68 10.08
CA LYS A 33 -11.53 17.10 10.29
C LYS A 33 -11.39 15.61 10.57
N ALA A 34 -11.76 15.22 11.80
CA ALA A 34 -11.63 13.86 12.31
C ALA A 34 -12.05 12.80 11.28
N VAL A 35 -11.08 12.04 10.77
CA VAL A 35 -11.35 10.76 10.13
C VAL A 35 -11.58 9.75 11.25
N LEU A 36 -12.81 9.28 11.39
CA LEU A 36 -13.23 8.31 12.41
C LEU A 36 -13.14 8.80 13.88
N GLY A 37 -13.14 10.11 14.14
CA GLY A 37 -13.20 10.65 15.50
C GLY A 37 -11.87 10.71 16.26
N LEU A 38 -10.75 10.31 15.65
CA LEU A 38 -9.42 10.37 16.26
C LEU A 38 -8.64 11.56 15.71
N SER A 39 -8.11 12.40 16.62
CA SER A 39 -7.21 13.51 16.29
C SER A 39 -5.84 12.95 15.90
N VAL A 40 -5.70 12.60 14.63
CA VAL A 40 -4.45 12.13 14.02
C VAL A 40 -3.57 13.37 13.77
N SER A 41 -2.54 13.58 14.60
CA SER A 41 -1.48 14.54 14.27
C SER A 41 -0.68 14.05 13.05
N LYS A 42 -0.11 14.96 12.25
CA LYS A 42 0.70 14.71 11.03
C LYS A 42 1.61 13.47 11.05
N TRP A 43 2.12 13.08 12.22
CA TRP A 43 2.94 11.89 12.44
C TRP A 43 2.19 10.56 12.27
N GLU A 44 0.93 10.48 12.68
CA GLU A 44 0.11 9.27 12.62
C GLU A 44 -0.33 8.94 11.19
N SER A 45 -0.54 9.96 10.34
CA SER A 45 -0.84 9.78 8.91
C SER A 45 0.39 9.43 8.07
N LEU A 46 1.58 9.75 8.58
CA LEU A 46 2.85 9.36 7.97
C LEU A 46 3.05 7.83 8.01
N VAL A 47 2.55 7.17 9.06
CA VAL A 47 2.69 5.72 9.26
C VAL A 47 2.03 4.91 8.13
N PRO A 48 0.73 5.04 7.84
CA PRO A 48 0.10 4.28 6.76
C PRO A 48 0.65 4.67 5.37
N PHE A 49 1.16 5.88 5.21
CA PHE A 49 1.83 6.30 3.97
C PHE A 49 3.13 5.52 3.75
N VAL A 50 4.01 5.48 4.75
CA VAL A 50 5.29 4.76 4.67
C VAL A 50 5.06 3.26 4.56
N VAL A 51 4.12 2.69 5.32
CA VAL A 51 3.74 1.28 5.24
C VAL A 51 3.19 0.95 3.85
N GLY A 52 2.24 1.74 3.34
CA GLY A 52 1.68 1.56 2.00
C GLY A 52 2.73 1.66 0.89
N PHE A 53 3.67 2.60 1.01
CA PHE A 53 4.77 2.78 0.06
C PHE A 53 5.75 1.59 0.08
N LEU A 54 6.10 1.10 1.26
CA LEU A 54 7.00 -0.05 1.42
C LEU A 54 6.35 -1.34 0.86
N PHE A 55 5.04 -1.51 1.11
CA PHE A 55 4.25 -2.62 0.58
C PHE A 55 4.11 -2.55 -0.94
N PHE A 56 3.92 -1.35 -1.48
CA PHE A 56 3.89 -1.09 -2.91
C PHE A 56 5.25 -1.40 -3.59
N MET A 57 6.37 -0.91 -3.04
CA MET A 57 7.71 -1.25 -3.53
C MET A 57 7.98 -2.76 -3.46
N GLY A 58 7.61 -3.41 -2.35
CA GLY A 58 7.70 -4.86 -2.21
C GLY A 58 6.90 -5.59 -3.30
N GLY A 59 5.66 -5.15 -3.55
CA GLY A 59 4.76 -5.70 -4.58
C GLY A 59 5.35 -5.63 -5.98
N LEU A 60 5.90 -4.48 -6.34
CA LEU A 60 6.58 -4.27 -7.61
C LEU A 60 7.84 -5.12 -7.74
N SER A 61 8.60 -5.31 -6.65
CA SER A 61 9.82 -6.14 -6.67
C SER A 61 9.49 -7.62 -6.93
N LEU A 62 8.44 -8.14 -6.29
CA LEU A 62 7.93 -9.49 -6.50
C LEU A 62 7.41 -9.70 -7.93
N ILE A 63 6.69 -8.72 -8.49
CA ILE A 63 6.17 -8.79 -9.86
C ILE A 63 7.31 -8.79 -10.89
N ARG A 64 8.35 -8.00 -10.67
CA ARG A 64 9.54 -7.95 -11.53
C ARG A 64 10.33 -9.25 -11.50
N GLN A 65 10.49 -9.85 -10.31
CA GLN A 65 11.26 -11.08 -10.15
C GLN A 65 10.60 -12.27 -10.84
N THR A 66 9.26 -12.29 -10.90
CA THR A 66 8.53 -13.32 -11.66
C THR A 66 8.60 -13.11 -13.18
N SER A 67 8.83 -11.88 -13.64
CA SER A 67 9.06 -11.58 -15.06
C SER A 67 10.47 -11.93 -15.53
N ASN A 68 11.44 -12.07 -14.61
CA ASN A 68 12.84 -12.43 -14.91
C ASN A 68 13.09 -13.96 -14.87
N ASN A 69 12.05 -14.77 -15.07
CA ASN A 69 12.15 -16.22 -15.18
C ASN A 69 11.42 -16.74 -16.43
N VAL A 70 11.39 -15.92 -17.49
CA VAL A 70 11.01 -16.31 -18.85
C VAL A 70 12.22 -16.18 -19.74
#